data_AF-G5R312-F1
#
_entry.id   AF-G5R312-F1
#
_cell.length_a   1.000
_cell.length_b   1.000
_cell.length_c   1.000
_cell.angle_alpha   90.00
_cell.angle_beta   90.00
_cell.angle_gamma   90.00
#
_symmetry.space_group_name_H-M   'P 1'
#
loop_
_entity.id
_entity.type
_entity.pdbx_description
1 polymer ?
#
loop_
_entity_poly.entity_id
_entity_poly.type
_entity_poly.pdbx_seq_one_letter_code
_entity_poly.pdbx_strand_id
1 'polypeptide(L)'
;MSQKTLFTKSALAVAVAIISTQAWSAGFQLNEFSSSGLGRAYSGEGAIADDAGNVSRNPALITMFDRPTFSAGAVYIDPDVNISGTSPSRRTLDADNIAPTAWVPNVHFVAPINDQFGWGASITSNYGLATEFNDTYAGGSVGGTTDLETMNLNLSGAYRLNEAWSFGLGFDAVYARARAIHGVFR
;
A
#
# COMPACT_ATOMS: atom_id res chain seq x y z
N MET A 1 44.59 12.02 11.59
CA MET A 1 43.13 12.07 11.81
C MET A 1 42.83 11.56 13.22
N SER A 2 42.02 12.26 14.01
CA SER A 2 41.72 11.90 15.40
C SER A 2 40.88 10.60 15.46
N GLN A 3 41.17 9.68 16.39
CA GLN A 3 40.39 8.45 16.59
C GLN A 3 38.88 8.71 16.73
N LYS A 4 38.50 9.86 17.31
CA LYS A 4 37.10 10.28 17.44
C LYS A 4 36.41 10.45 16.08
N THR A 5 37.09 11.06 15.10
CA THR A 5 36.54 11.25 13.74
C THR A 5 36.43 9.95 12.94
N LEU A 6 37.30 8.97 13.20
CA LEU A 6 37.19 7.63 12.62
C LEU A 6 35.98 6.88 13.19
N PHE A 7 35.76 6.93 14.50
CA PHE A 7 34.64 6.29 15.15
C PHE A 7 33.28 6.85 14.71
N THR A 8 33.16 8.18 14.58
CA THR A 8 31.93 8.83 14.07
C THR A 8 31.65 8.44 12.62
N LYS A 9 32.68 8.36 11.76
CA LYS A 9 32.53 7.94 10.36
C LYS A 9 32.13 6.47 10.26
N SER A 10 32.71 5.60 11.07
CA SER A 10 32.34 4.17 11.13
C SER A 10 30.92 3.97 11.65
N ALA A 11 30.50 4.69 12.69
CA ALA A 11 29.13 4.62 13.22
C ALA A 11 28.10 5.11 12.20
N LEU A 12 28.39 6.21 11.49
CA LEU A 12 27.53 6.69 10.41
C LEU A 12 27.47 5.69 9.24
N ALA A 13 28.60 5.10 8.86
CA ALA A 13 28.65 4.08 7.81
C ALA A 13 27.83 2.83 8.18
N VAL A 14 27.90 2.39 9.43
CA VAL A 14 27.09 1.27 9.94
C VAL A 14 25.60 1.63 9.97
N ALA A 15 25.24 2.84 10.40
CA ALA A 15 23.86 3.30 10.39
C ALA A 15 23.28 3.35 8.95
N VAL A 16 24.05 3.89 8.00
CA VAL A 16 23.67 3.92 6.58
C VAL A 16 23.56 2.50 6.00
N ALA A 17 24.48 1.59 6.35
CA ALA A 17 24.46 0.20 5.90
C ALA A 17 23.27 -0.60 6.45
N ILE A 18 22.84 -0.33 7.68
CA ILE A 18 21.63 -0.93 8.27
C ILE A 18 20.37 -0.43 7.54
N ILE A 19 20.36 0.81 7.05
CA ILE A 19 19.21 1.40 6.34
C ILE A 19 19.17 0.97 4.86
N SER A 20 20.31 0.66 4.24
CA SER A 20 20.43 0.47 2.79
C SER A 20 20.03 -0.91 2.25
N THR A 21 19.58 -1.85 3.07
CA THR A 21 19.31 -3.24 2.64
C THR A 21 17.88 -3.52 2.18
N GLN A 22 17.00 -2.52 2.18
CA GLN A 22 15.59 -2.72 1.82
C GLN A 22 15.38 -2.42 0.33
N ALA A 23 15.39 -3.45 -0.52
CA ALA A 23 14.84 -3.35 -1.87
C ALA A 23 13.31 -3.43 -1.77
N TRP A 24 12.60 -2.33 -2.05
CA TRP A 24 11.15 -2.27 -1.97
C TRP A 24 10.57 -2.73 -3.31
N SER A 25 10.16 -3.99 -3.40
CA SER A 25 9.31 -4.44 -4.51
C SER A 25 7.85 -4.30 -4.09
N ALA A 26 7.06 -3.60 -4.90
CA ALA A 26 5.64 -3.38 -4.60
C ALA A 26 4.84 -4.69 -4.66
N GLY A 27 5.21 -5.66 -5.51
CA GLY A 27 4.52 -6.96 -5.57
C GLY A 27 3.01 -6.81 -5.76
N PHE A 28 2.23 -7.21 -4.76
CA PHE A 28 0.77 -7.08 -4.69
C PHE A 28 0.31 -5.95 -3.74
N GLN A 29 1.21 -5.04 -3.36
CA GLN A 29 0.91 -3.88 -2.53
C GLN A 29 0.19 -2.81 -3.34
N LEU A 30 -0.87 -2.28 -2.76
CA LEU A 30 -1.65 -1.16 -3.29
C LEU A 30 -1.44 0.06 -2.39
N ASN A 31 -1.33 1.24 -3.01
CA ASN A 31 -1.25 2.52 -2.29
C ASN A 31 -2.46 3.41 -2.58
N GLU A 32 -3.51 2.89 -3.20
CA GLU A 32 -4.68 3.62 -3.67
C GLU A 32 -5.66 4.03 -2.54
N PHE A 33 -5.12 4.60 -1.45
CA PHE A 33 -5.90 5.03 -0.29
C PHE A 33 -6.49 6.43 -0.45
N SER A 34 -6.05 7.27 -1.39
CA SER A 34 -6.69 8.57 -1.67
C SER A 34 -6.45 9.04 -3.11
N SER A 35 -7.36 9.85 -3.64
CA SER A 35 -7.25 10.44 -4.98
C SER A 35 -6.28 11.64 -5.01
N SER A 36 -6.14 12.38 -3.91
CA SER A 36 -5.15 13.45 -3.76
C SER A 36 -3.72 12.89 -3.75
N GLY A 37 -3.53 11.76 -3.06
CA GLY A 37 -2.27 11.00 -3.07
C GLY A 37 -1.94 10.50 -4.47
N LEU A 38 -2.92 9.97 -5.21
CA LEU A 38 -2.72 9.56 -6.61
C LEU A 38 -2.16 10.70 -7.48
N GLY A 39 -2.72 11.90 -7.36
CA GLY A 39 -2.26 13.09 -8.09
C GLY A 39 -0.84 13.53 -7.74
N ARG A 40 -0.34 13.18 -6.55
CA ARG A 40 1.03 13.43 -6.09
C ARG A 40 1.96 12.22 -6.22
N ALA A 41 1.52 11.16 -6.90
CA ALA A 41 2.22 9.87 -6.95
C ALA A 41 2.58 9.32 -5.54
N TYR A 42 1.70 9.55 -4.56
CA TYR A 42 1.85 9.16 -3.16
C TYR A 42 3.13 9.68 -2.49
N SER A 43 3.60 10.87 -2.90
CA SER A 43 4.74 11.53 -2.30
C SER A 43 4.36 12.35 -1.05
N GLY A 44 5.10 12.17 0.06
CA GLY A 44 4.89 12.96 1.28
C GLY A 44 3.65 12.59 2.10
N GLU A 45 3.01 11.45 1.82
CA GLU A 45 1.69 11.12 2.37
C GLU A 45 1.64 10.89 3.88
N GLY A 46 2.80 10.79 4.56
CA GLY A 46 2.89 10.75 6.02
C GLY A 46 3.08 12.13 6.68
N ALA A 47 3.19 13.20 5.89
CA ALA A 47 3.46 14.57 6.35
C ALA A 47 2.49 15.62 5.79
N ILE A 48 1.66 15.26 4.82
CA ILE A 48 0.60 16.10 4.25
C ILE A 48 -0.71 15.77 4.97
N ALA A 49 -1.49 16.78 5.34
CA ALA A 49 -2.78 16.62 6.03
C ALA A 49 -3.89 17.50 5.40
N ASP A 50 -3.79 17.74 4.08
CA ASP A 50 -4.77 18.55 3.34
C ASP A 50 -6.17 17.91 3.31
N ASP A 51 -6.23 16.58 3.43
CA ASP A 51 -7.46 15.80 3.55
C ASP A 51 -7.31 14.61 4.52
N ALA A 52 -8.45 14.07 4.95
CA ALA A 52 -8.51 12.98 5.94
C ALA A 52 -7.84 11.67 5.47
N GLY A 53 -7.54 11.50 4.17
CA GLY A 53 -6.95 10.29 3.62
C GLY A 53 -5.56 9.99 4.16
N ASN A 54 -4.77 11.02 4.45
CA ASN A 54 -3.41 10.85 4.95
C ASN A 54 -3.35 10.23 6.37
N VAL A 55 -4.44 10.29 7.14
CA VAL A 55 -4.51 9.67 8.48
C VAL A 55 -4.39 8.15 8.41
N SER A 56 -4.88 7.50 7.34
CA SER A 56 -4.71 6.05 7.17
C SER A 56 -3.25 5.67 6.95
N ARG A 57 -2.40 6.61 6.49
CA ARG A 57 -0.97 6.41 6.29
C ARG A 57 -0.14 6.77 7.52
N ASN A 58 -0.52 7.84 8.23
CA ASN A 58 0.11 8.26 9.47
C ASN A 58 -0.94 8.73 10.49
N PRO A 59 -1.26 7.92 11.51
CA PRO A 59 -2.20 8.29 12.57
C PRO A 59 -1.85 9.59 13.29
N ALA A 60 -0.57 9.98 13.39
CA ALA A 60 -0.18 11.22 14.06
C ALA A 60 -0.74 12.47 13.37
N LEU A 61 -1.10 12.38 12.08
CA LEU A 61 -1.71 13.49 11.34
C LEU A 61 -3.13 13.82 11.80
N ILE A 62 -3.78 12.96 12.59
CA ILE A 62 -5.08 13.26 13.22
C ILE A 62 -5.00 14.57 14.01
N THR A 63 -3.86 14.85 14.66
CA THR A 63 -3.70 16.08 15.43
C THR A 63 -3.62 17.33 14.57
N MET A 64 -3.49 17.23 13.23
CA MET A 64 -3.51 18.38 12.33
C MET A 64 -4.93 18.85 11.98
N PHE A 65 -5.97 18.11 12.36
CA PHE A 65 -7.36 18.43 12.04
C PHE A 65 -8.07 19.11 13.22
N ASP A 66 -8.55 20.33 12.99
CA ASP A 66 -9.24 21.12 14.02
C ASP A 66 -10.76 20.88 14.05
N ARG A 67 -11.30 20.08 13.11
CA ARG A 67 -12.72 19.75 13.02
C ARG A 67 -12.97 18.36 12.42
N PRO A 68 -14.15 17.77 12.64
CA PRO A 68 -14.53 16.54 11.96
C PRO A 68 -14.43 16.69 10.45
N THR A 69 -13.66 15.80 9.83
CA THR A 69 -13.33 15.82 8.41
C THR A 69 -13.56 14.43 7.82
N PHE A 70 -14.22 14.40 6.67
CA PHE A 70 -14.58 13.19 5.95
C PHE A 70 -14.03 13.25 4.54
N SER A 71 -13.48 12.15 4.05
CA SER A 71 -13.00 11.97 2.68
C SER A 71 -13.42 10.60 2.18
N ALA A 72 -13.96 10.53 0.96
CA ALA A 72 -14.30 9.27 0.33
C ALA A 72 -14.12 9.37 -1.18
N GLY A 73 -13.69 8.28 -1.78
CA GLY A 73 -13.45 8.19 -3.21
C GLY A 73 -13.17 6.76 -3.66
N ALA A 74 -12.76 6.62 -4.92
CA ALA A 74 -12.26 5.37 -5.46
C ALA A 74 -11.22 5.67 -6.54
N VAL A 75 -10.29 4.75 -6.74
CA VAL A 75 -9.33 4.76 -7.84
C VAL A 75 -9.66 3.63 -8.80
N TYR A 76 -9.75 3.94 -10.09
CA TYR A 76 -9.86 2.94 -11.14
C TYR A 76 -8.46 2.60 -11.65
N ILE A 77 -8.10 1.32 -11.59
CA ILE A 77 -6.81 0.79 -12.04
C ILE A 77 -7.08 0.00 -13.32
N ASP A 78 -6.43 0.41 -14.41
CA ASP A 78 -6.46 -0.26 -15.72
C ASP A 78 -5.04 -0.72 -16.09
N PRO A 79 -4.63 -1.91 -15.60
CA PRO A 79 -3.30 -2.43 -15.86
C PRO A 79 -3.22 -3.09 -17.24
N ASP A 80 -2.12 -2.87 -17.96
CA ASP A 80 -1.79 -3.59 -19.20
C ASP A 80 -0.56 -4.46 -18.94
N VAL A 81 -0.78 -5.76 -18.71
CA VAL A 81 0.28 -6.74 -18.42
C VAL A 81 0.28 -7.81 -19.49
N ASN A 82 1.36 -7.86 -20.26
CA ASN A 82 1.55 -8.82 -21.33
C ASN A 82 2.73 -9.73 -21.00
N ILE A 83 2.56 -11.04 -21.20
CA ILE A 83 3.63 -12.04 -21.09
C ILE A 83 3.98 -12.48 -22.50
N SER A 84 5.27 -12.64 -22.76
CA SER A 84 5.77 -13.19 -24.03
C SER A 84 6.81 -14.27 -23.77
N GLY A 85 6.76 -15.36 -24.51
CA GLY A 85 7.77 -16.41 -24.37
C GLY A 85 7.47 -17.67 -25.18
N THR A 86 8.42 -18.59 -25.17
CA THR A 86 8.26 -19.90 -25.81
C THR A 86 8.66 -20.98 -24.82
N SER A 87 7.79 -21.97 -24.63
CA SER A 87 8.05 -23.09 -23.75
C SER A 87 9.15 -24.02 -24.32
N PRO A 88 9.81 -24.83 -23.50
CA PRO A 88 10.68 -25.92 -23.98
C PRO A 88 9.96 -26.90 -24.92
N SER A 89 8.63 -27.02 -24.81
CA SER A 89 7.78 -27.80 -25.71
C SER A 89 7.40 -27.07 -27.01
N ARG A 90 8.02 -25.92 -27.31
CA ARG A 90 7.77 -25.05 -28.47
C ARG A 90 6.34 -24.52 -28.60
N ARG A 91 5.58 -24.49 -27.51
CA ARG A 91 4.29 -23.79 -27.45
C ARG A 91 4.54 -22.33 -27.08
N THR A 92 3.72 -21.43 -27.62
CA THR A 92 3.72 -20.03 -27.18
C THR A 92 3.31 -19.92 -25.71
N LEU A 93 4.01 -19.07 -24.97
CA LEU A 93 3.68 -18.59 -23.64
C LEU A 93 3.20 -17.14 -23.69
N ASP A 94 2.80 -16.66 -24.87
CA ASP A 94 2.26 -15.32 -25.00
C ASP A 94 0.87 -15.28 -24.35
N ALA A 95 0.66 -14.29 -23.50
CA ALA A 95 -0.61 -14.03 -22.85
C ALA A 95 -0.78 -12.51 -22.71
N ASP A 96 -1.73 -11.98 -23.46
CA ASP A 96 -2.00 -10.55 -23.50
C ASP A 96 -3.03 -10.17 -22.42
N ASN A 97 -2.82 -9.01 -21.82
CA ASN A 97 -3.67 -8.39 -20.82
C ASN A 97 -4.14 -9.34 -19.70
N ILE A 98 -3.20 -9.95 -19.00
CA ILE A 98 -3.48 -10.93 -17.94
C ILE A 98 -3.97 -10.29 -16.64
N ALA A 99 -3.96 -8.97 -16.51
CA ALA A 99 -4.36 -8.25 -15.31
C ALA A 99 -5.69 -7.51 -15.58
N PRO A 100 -6.80 -7.92 -14.94
CA PRO A 100 -8.07 -7.23 -15.13
C PRO A 100 -8.09 -5.87 -14.42
N THR A 101 -9.00 -5.01 -14.88
CA THR A 101 -9.24 -3.69 -14.28
C THR A 101 -9.88 -3.82 -12.90
N ALA A 102 -9.56 -2.91 -11.97
CA ALA A 102 -10.09 -2.94 -10.61
C ALA A 102 -10.54 -1.55 -10.13
N TRP A 103 -11.55 -1.54 -9.25
CA TRP A 103 -11.94 -0.34 -8.50
C TRP A 103 -11.51 -0.50 -7.04
N VAL A 104 -10.69 0.45 -6.55
CA VAL A 104 -10.23 0.48 -5.17
C VAL A 104 -10.92 1.63 -4.43
N PRO A 105 -11.99 1.36 -3.67
CA PRO A 105 -12.65 2.38 -2.86
C PRO A 105 -11.81 2.75 -1.65
N ASN A 106 -11.93 4.00 -1.21
CA ASN A 106 -11.35 4.50 0.02
C ASN A 106 -12.32 5.41 0.75
N VAL A 107 -12.38 5.27 2.07
CA VAL A 107 -13.21 6.10 2.96
C VAL A 107 -12.42 6.43 4.21
N HIS A 108 -12.45 7.68 4.63
CA HIS A 108 -11.70 8.19 5.76
C HIS A 108 -12.55 9.17 6.56
N PHE A 109 -12.44 9.07 7.88
CA PHE A 109 -13.08 9.97 8.82
C PHE A 109 -12.10 10.29 9.94
N VAL A 110 -12.01 11.57 10.30
CA VAL A 110 -11.15 12.07 11.37
C VAL A 110 -11.95 13.03 12.21
N ALA A 111 -11.83 12.92 13.53
CA ALA A 111 -12.47 13.83 14.47
C ALA A 111 -11.54 14.15 15.65
N PRO A 112 -11.23 15.44 15.89
CA PRO A 112 -10.58 15.85 17.12
C PRO A 112 -11.55 15.68 18.30
N ILE A 113 -11.02 15.24 19.45
CA ILE A 113 -11.74 15.16 20.72
C ILE A 113 -11.48 16.44 21.53
N ASN A 114 -10.23 16.89 21.56
CA ASN A 114 -9.76 18.12 22.17
C ASN A 114 -8.44 18.56 21.54
N ASP A 115 -7.80 19.61 22.05
CA ASP A 115 -6.53 20.16 21.52
C ASP A 115 -5.35 19.18 21.57
N GLN A 116 -5.47 18.09 22.34
CA GLN A 116 -4.42 17.09 22.55
C GLN A 116 -4.74 15.74 21.93
N PHE A 117 -6.01 15.34 21.86
CA PHE A 117 -6.43 14.01 21.44
C PHE A 117 -7.40 14.07 20.27
N GLY A 118 -7.26 13.12 19.36
CA GLY A 118 -8.22 12.89 18.30
C GLY A 118 -8.26 11.42 17.92
N TRP A 119 -9.24 11.06 17.11
CA TRP A 119 -9.36 9.73 16.55
C TRP A 119 -9.73 9.80 15.07
N GLY A 120 -9.49 8.71 14.36
CA GLY A 120 -9.86 8.55 12.98
C GLY A 120 -10.18 7.09 12.66
N ALA A 121 -10.98 6.89 11.64
CA ALA A 121 -11.28 5.59 11.09
C ALA A 121 -11.13 5.64 9.57
N SER A 122 -10.63 4.57 8.96
CA SER A 122 -10.55 4.47 7.52
C SER A 122 -10.85 3.06 7.02
N ILE A 123 -11.34 3.00 5.80
CA ILE A 123 -11.58 1.78 5.04
C ILE A 123 -10.79 1.93 3.75
N THR A 124 -9.77 1.10 3.58
CA THR A 124 -8.89 1.12 2.41
C THR A 124 -8.59 -0.28 1.92
N SER A 125 -7.86 -0.40 0.81
CA SER A 125 -7.21 -1.62 0.39
C SER A 125 -5.72 -1.37 0.24
N ASN A 126 -4.90 -2.12 0.97
CA ASN A 126 -3.43 -1.97 0.95
C ASN A 126 -2.75 -3.10 0.17
N TYR A 127 -3.51 -4.13 -0.20
CA TYR A 127 -3.03 -5.28 -0.94
C TYR A 127 -4.09 -5.78 -1.92
N GLY A 128 -3.68 -6.08 -3.14
CA GLY A 128 -4.55 -6.66 -4.13
C GLY A 128 -3.77 -7.24 -5.30
N LEU A 129 -4.27 -8.34 -5.84
CA LEU A 129 -3.72 -8.98 -7.02
C LEU A 129 -4.87 -9.59 -7.80
N ALA A 130 -4.93 -9.35 -9.08
CA ALA A 130 -5.81 -10.08 -9.98
C ALA A 130 -4.99 -10.44 -11.22
N THR A 131 -4.88 -11.72 -11.51
CA THR A 131 -4.28 -12.21 -12.75
C THR A 131 -5.08 -13.37 -13.29
N GLU A 132 -5.45 -13.30 -14.55
CA GLU A 132 -6.26 -14.32 -15.23
C GLU A 132 -5.56 -14.73 -16.53
N PHE A 133 -5.21 -16.01 -16.61
CA PHE A 133 -4.74 -16.65 -17.83
C PHE A 133 -5.85 -17.52 -18.41
N ASN A 134 -5.88 -17.67 -19.74
CA ASN A 134 -6.81 -18.59 -20.41
C ASN A 134 -6.58 -20.04 -19.92
N ASP A 135 -7.66 -20.80 -19.68
CA ASP A 135 -7.61 -22.20 -19.23
C ASP A 135 -6.77 -23.11 -20.15
N THR A 136 -6.61 -22.72 -21.43
CA THR A 136 -5.83 -23.47 -22.42
C THR A 136 -4.36 -23.04 -22.54
N TYR A 137 -3.94 -22.07 -21.70
CA TYR A 137 -2.60 -21.51 -21.69
C TYR A 137 -1.54 -22.58 -21.48
N ALA A 138 -0.49 -22.55 -22.31
CA ALA A 138 0.55 -23.58 -22.30
C ALA A 138 1.33 -23.65 -20.97
N GLY A 139 1.35 -22.56 -20.21
CA GLY A 139 1.93 -22.46 -18.87
C GLY A 139 0.92 -22.64 -17.72
N GLY A 140 -0.25 -23.23 -17.93
CA GLY A 140 -1.33 -23.34 -16.92
C GLY A 140 -0.99 -24.06 -15.62
N SER A 141 0.20 -24.65 -15.48
CA SER A 141 0.71 -25.19 -14.21
C SER A 141 1.25 -24.10 -13.26
N VAL A 142 1.65 -22.95 -13.81
CA VAL A 142 2.17 -21.78 -13.08
C VAL A 142 1.38 -20.50 -13.39
N GLY A 143 0.55 -20.53 -14.44
CA GLY A 143 -0.50 -19.56 -14.72
C GLY A 143 -1.87 -20.13 -14.37
N GLY A 144 -2.90 -19.28 -14.40
CA GLY A 144 -4.26 -19.64 -14.04
C GLY A 144 -5.02 -18.40 -13.56
N THR A 145 -5.95 -18.55 -12.63
CA THR A 145 -6.64 -17.41 -12.00
C THR A 145 -6.10 -17.22 -10.59
N THR A 146 -5.54 -16.05 -10.31
CA THR A 146 -5.15 -15.64 -8.96
C THR A 146 -5.85 -14.33 -8.63
N ASP A 147 -6.74 -14.36 -7.64
CA ASP A 147 -7.40 -13.19 -7.09
C ASP A 147 -7.04 -13.07 -5.61
N LEU A 148 -6.61 -11.88 -5.20
CA LEU A 148 -6.42 -11.46 -3.83
C LEU A 148 -7.09 -10.11 -3.67
N GLU A 149 -8.17 -10.08 -2.90
CA GLU A 149 -8.85 -8.85 -2.52
C GLU A 149 -8.64 -8.64 -1.03
N THR A 150 -8.23 -7.44 -0.63
CA THR A 150 -8.16 -7.06 0.78
C THR A 150 -8.99 -5.84 1.08
N MET A 151 -9.60 -5.83 2.27
CA MET A 151 -10.24 -4.69 2.86
C MET A 151 -9.61 -4.48 4.24
N ASN A 152 -8.97 -3.34 4.41
CA ASN A 152 -8.41 -2.89 5.67
C ASN A 152 -9.38 -1.92 6.34
N LEU A 153 -9.78 -2.26 7.56
CA LEU A 153 -10.51 -1.37 8.45
C LEU A 153 -9.53 -0.88 9.51
N ASN A 154 -9.18 0.39 9.46
CA ASN A 154 -8.26 1.00 10.41
C ASN A 154 -9.04 1.88 11.40
N LEU A 155 -8.76 1.72 12.68
CA LEU A 155 -9.19 2.62 13.74
C LEU A 155 -7.95 3.14 14.46
N SER A 156 -7.80 4.46 14.49
CA SER A 156 -6.60 5.13 14.97
C SER A 156 -6.90 6.23 15.97
N GLY A 157 -5.99 6.41 16.91
CA GLY A 157 -5.96 7.52 17.86
C GLY A 157 -4.65 8.28 17.78
N ALA A 158 -4.68 9.56 18.10
CA ALA A 158 -3.48 10.37 18.19
C ALA A 158 -3.46 11.26 19.42
N TYR A 159 -2.24 11.59 19.85
CA TYR A 159 -1.94 12.44 20.98
C TYR A 159 -0.87 13.47 20.59
N ARG A 160 -1.19 14.75 20.76
CA ARG A 160 -0.28 15.88 20.61
C ARG A 160 0.41 16.14 21.95
N LEU A 161 1.72 15.90 22.00
CA LEU A 161 2.53 16.17 23.19
C LEU A 161 2.82 17.66 23.34
N ASN A 162 3.15 18.33 22.23
CA ASN A 162 3.39 19.77 22.15
C ASN A 162 3.22 20.26 20.69
N GLU A 163 3.49 21.54 20.43
CA GLU A 163 3.37 22.14 19.10
C GLU A 163 4.27 21.49 18.02
N ALA A 164 5.33 20.79 18.43
CA ALA A 164 6.27 20.15 17.51
C ALA A 164 6.05 18.63 17.35
N TRP A 165 5.52 17.96 18.37
CA TRP A 165 5.48 16.49 18.45
C TRP A 165 4.08 15.95 18.66
N SER A 166 3.68 15.06 17.75
CA SER A 166 2.45 14.27 17.83
C SER A 166 2.78 12.79 17.64
N PHE A 167 2.03 11.95 18.34
CA PHE A 167 2.13 10.50 18.30
C PHE A 167 0.80 9.93 17.87
N GLY A 168 0.82 8.86 17.10
CA GLY A 168 -0.38 8.18 16.66
C GLY A 168 -0.22 6.67 16.76
N LEU A 169 -1.33 6.00 17.02
CA LEU A 169 -1.42 4.54 17.08
C LEU A 169 -2.70 4.09 16.36
N GLY A 170 -2.56 3.09 15.50
CA GLY A 170 -3.66 2.51 14.75
C GLY A 170 -3.80 1.01 14.98
N PHE A 171 -5.03 0.53 14.86
CA PHE A 171 -5.37 -0.88 14.82
C PHE A 171 -6.06 -1.20 13.50
N ASP A 172 -5.58 -2.25 12.85
CA ASP A 172 -6.05 -2.68 11.55
C ASP A 172 -6.74 -4.04 11.64
N ALA A 173 -8.01 -4.10 11.22
CA ALA A 173 -8.71 -5.35 10.95
C ALA A 173 -8.72 -5.59 9.44
N VAL A 174 -7.95 -6.58 8.99
CA VAL A 174 -7.81 -6.91 7.56
C VAL A 174 -8.66 -8.13 7.23
N TYR A 175 -9.64 -7.93 6.34
CA TYR A 175 -10.36 -9.02 5.68
C TYR A 175 -9.71 -9.29 4.33
N ALA A 176 -9.30 -10.53 4.09
CA ALA A 176 -8.69 -10.95 2.84
C ALA A 176 -9.48 -12.12 2.23
N ARG A 177 -9.77 -12.02 0.93
CA ARG A 177 -10.32 -13.11 0.12
C ARG A 177 -9.30 -13.47 -0.93
N ALA A 178 -8.92 -14.75 -0.95
CA ALA A 178 -7.98 -15.27 -1.93
C ALA A 178 -8.64 -16.41 -2.72
N ARG A 179 -8.45 -16.39 -4.04
CA ARG A 179 -8.83 -17.46 -4.95
C ARG A 179 -7.61 -17.77 -5.82
N ALA A 180 -7.20 -19.04 -5.83
CA ALA A 180 -6.16 -19.51 -6.72
C ALA A 180 -6.63 -20.77 -7.44
N ILE A 181 -6.68 -20.72 -8.76
CA ILE A 181 -7.01 -21.84 -9.63
C ILE A 181 -5.84 -22.05 -10.56
N HIS A 182 -5.28 -23.26 -10.54
CA HIS A 182 -4.26 -23.70 -11.49
C HIS A 182 -4.85 -24.78 -12.39
N GLY A 183 -4.52 -24.74 -13.68
CA GLY A 183 -4.94 -25.76 -14.64
C GLY A 183 -4.28 -27.10 -14.32
N VAL A 184 -5.09 -28.08 -13.90
CA VAL A 184 -4.64 -29.46 -13.72
C VAL A 184 -4.46 -30.09 -15.10
N PHE A 185 -3.27 -30.64 -15.36
CA PHE A 185 -2.99 -31.44 -16.56
C PHE A 185 -4.06 -32.52 -16.77
N ARG A 186 -4.63 -32.57 -17.98
CA ARG A 186 -5.06 -33.82 -18.61
C ARG A 186 -4.12 -34.14 -19.75
#